data_AF-A0A9P0I5E6-F1
#
_entry.id   AF-A0A9P0I5E6-F1
#
_cell.length_a   1.000
_cell.length_b   1.000
_cell.length_c   1.000
_cell.angle_alpha   90.00
_cell.angle_beta   90.00
_cell.angle_gamma   90.00
#
_symmetry.space_group_name_H-M   'P 1'
#
loop_
_entity.id
_entity.type
_entity.pdbx_description
1 polymer ?
#
loop_
_entity_poly.entity_id
_entity_poly.type
_entity_poly.pdbx_seq_one_letter_code
_entity_poly.pdbx_strand_id
1 'polypeptide(L)'
;MDNSQSSDFLSESTDIFCNSPEDSVIVDTASYESLVLKTKASFSNNRIEIKKSTFSVYFSKLIDDCGICVSQSLDLITQILANTNIKQNKLKEYMNDAICLLQLLSDLIKQVIETMSMSCCAMKSFPTATGRIIMLVFSHCKDSESIYGSQLNCVEKQLKDLFRTCHELQLTYLMVFEKHFIFDLTEKEEKDILIEALDINLKIGEIVESLDVKTMAEQWKAYTVICDKYSNCLMDKKIYSNCSKVLTAMVANNMKIALEEIQEEKVVIRSLKVSSFVLKILLRVCNTFRHAVMKDYTPIVDLLLYIHVNNDAYLQTMRGKSVQFVTLVNNNVTAPAHLLLTELIMDDKLLQAIYNYNVNEIRSDDKLLGLILVTLSVMKIVAQRSGDQTLQVPKHKLVNLVYKFLPYCHVWFNMGLKFKCEKASRQYQTYGLYEHLLVHMVALCVTMNNEEINILEKKMLESLLSTECYSAMFSANLWVLLARMTSRQYLHTQVITLCKIYQKLENNRQFVDSPQKVHITHTLGRLFEIMHNEDKIKVYQMFSIKEERNICLWAYLRLSNLSNDTQLDSEMFVMENLQMEMQRLTTDEYCINIYELIKLMHLASTCTIITEKPTWKVFYYTYGLKHVLRTSQI
;
A
#
# COMPACT_ATOMS: atom_id res chain seq x y z
N MET A 1 17.80 13.03 35.32
CA MET A 1 16.93 13.11 34.13
C MET A 1 16.50 11.70 33.85
N ASP A 2 15.39 11.32 34.46
CA ASP A 2 14.82 9.98 34.35
C ASP A 2 14.06 9.92 33.03
N ASN A 3 14.70 9.38 31.99
CA ASN A 3 14.08 9.06 30.70
C ASN A 3 14.97 8.07 29.89
N SER A 4 15.57 7.09 30.56
CA SER A 4 16.14 5.91 29.91
C SER A 4 15.38 4.68 30.38
N GLN A 5 14.28 4.36 29.73
CA GLN A 5 13.66 3.03 29.77
C GLN A 5 13.94 2.40 28.41
N SER A 6 15.08 1.71 28.32
CA SER A 6 15.40 0.72 27.28
C SER A 6 15.44 -0.69 27.88
N SER A 7 14.75 -0.92 29.00
CA SER A 7 14.59 -2.24 29.56
C SER A 7 13.28 -2.82 29.06
N ASP A 8 13.38 -3.97 28.41
CA ASP A 8 12.33 -4.80 27.82
C ASP A 8 12.14 -4.55 26.31
N PHE A 9 11.96 -5.64 25.55
CA PHE A 9 11.83 -5.74 24.08
C PHE A 9 13.09 -6.08 23.27
N LEU A 10 13.73 -7.22 23.57
CA LEU A 10 14.46 -7.99 22.54
C LEU A 10 14.34 -9.50 22.79
N SER A 11 13.28 -10.11 22.26
CA SER A 11 13.30 -11.53 21.90
C SER A 11 12.49 -11.73 20.63
N GLU A 12 13.08 -12.48 19.68
CA GLU A 12 12.54 -12.87 18.36
C GLU A 12 12.85 -11.92 17.18
N SER A 13 14.11 -11.95 16.74
CA SER A 13 14.42 -12.01 15.31
C SER A 13 15.74 -12.76 15.09
N THR A 14 15.66 -14.09 15.13
CA THR A 14 16.73 -14.95 14.64
C THR A 14 16.68 -15.06 13.12
N ASP A 15 17.87 -15.14 12.55
CA ASP A 15 18.22 -15.52 11.18
C ASP A 15 18.08 -14.43 10.11
N ILE A 16 19.20 -13.74 9.84
CA ILE A 16 19.97 -13.78 8.58
C ILE A 16 21.19 -12.86 8.79
N PHE A 17 22.38 -13.32 8.39
CA PHE A 17 23.74 -12.71 8.50
C PHE A 17 24.65 -13.22 9.63
N CYS A 18 24.99 -14.50 9.59
CA CYS A 18 26.34 -14.95 9.96
C CYS A 18 27.05 -15.44 8.69
N ASN A 19 27.81 -14.55 8.07
CA ASN A 19 28.90 -14.91 7.16
C ASN A 19 30.06 -13.94 7.45
N SER A 20 30.65 -14.12 8.63
CA SER A 20 32.01 -13.65 8.91
C SER A 20 33.00 -14.62 8.24
N PRO A 21 34.08 -14.16 7.58
CA PRO A 21 35.18 -15.06 7.27
C PRO A 21 35.75 -15.58 8.59
N GLU A 22 35.82 -16.91 8.72
CA GLU A 22 36.58 -17.58 9.76
C GLU A 22 38.07 -17.27 9.59
N ASP A 23 38.54 -16.19 10.20
CA ASP A 23 39.94 -15.96 10.51
C ASP A 23 40.01 -15.11 11.79
N SER A 24 40.00 -15.77 12.95
CA SER A 24 40.18 -15.12 14.25
C SER A 24 41.65 -14.71 14.42
N VAL A 25 42.02 -13.57 13.85
CA VAL A 25 43.30 -12.92 14.13
C VAL A 25 43.30 -12.51 15.61
N ILE A 26 44.05 -13.23 16.43
CA ILE A 26 44.31 -12.86 17.83
C ILE A 26 45.01 -11.49 17.81
N VAL A 27 44.32 -10.45 18.25
CA VAL A 27 44.87 -9.08 18.30
C VAL A 27 45.90 -9.03 19.43
N ASP A 28 47.19 -8.85 19.07
CA ASP A 28 48.26 -8.68 20.05
C ASP A 28 48.09 -7.35 20.81
N THR A 29 47.87 -7.44 22.12
CA THR A 29 47.65 -6.29 23.01
C THR A 29 48.83 -5.31 23.01
N ALA A 30 50.07 -5.80 22.90
CA ALA A 30 51.25 -4.94 22.89
C ALA A 30 51.36 -4.14 21.57
N SER A 31 50.98 -4.76 20.46
CA SER A 31 50.89 -4.10 19.15
C SER A 31 49.79 -3.02 19.15
N TYR A 32 48.64 -3.29 19.77
CA TYR A 32 47.54 -2.33 19.90
C TYR A 32 47.95 -1.08 20.71
N GLU A 33 48.51 -1.25 21.91
CA GLU A 33 48.91 -0.12 22.76
C GLU A 33 49.95 0.77 22.06
N SER A 34 50.91 0.18 21.34
CA SER A 34 51.89 0.91 20.53
C SER A 34 51.23 1.72 19.40
N LEU A 35 50.25 1.13 18.71
CA LEU A 35 49.55 1.76 17.61
C LEU A 35 48.69 2.94 18.08
N VAL A 36 47.95 2.78 19.18
CA VAL A 36 47.13 3.84 19.77
C VAL A 36 47.99 5.03 20.20
N LEU A 37 49.12 4.80 20.87
CA LEU A 37 50.04 5.87 21.28
C LEU A 37 50.61 6.62 20.07
N LYS A 38 51.04 5.91 19.03
CA LYS A 38 51.53 6.53 17.78
C LYS A 38 50.45 7.35 17.08
N THR A 39 49.23 6.85 17.04
CA THR A 39 48.09 7.53 16.40
C THR A 39 47.72 8.81 17.17
N LYS A 40 47.61 8.75 18.51
CA LYS A 40 47.37 9.92 19.37
C LYS A 40 48.47 10.98 19.22
N ALA A 41 49.74 10.56 19.15
CA ALA A 41 50.86 11.48 18.91
C ALA A 41 50.77 12.15 17.52
N SER A 42 50.35 11.40 16.50
CA SER A 42 50.16 11.92 15.14
C SER A 42 49.04 12.95 15.06
N PHE A 43 47.93 12.76 15.76
CA PHE A 43 46.89 13.79 15.90
C PHE A 43 47.42 15.08 16.53
N SER A 44 48.33 14.99 17.50
CA SER A 44 48.90 16.15 18.20
C SER A 44 49.84 17.01 17.32
N ASN A 45 50.49 16.40 16.33
CA ASN A 45 51.44 17.07 15.42
C ASN A 45 50.78 17.67 14.15
N ASN A 46 49.46 17.57 14.02
CA ASN A 46 48.73 17.88 12.80
C ASN A 46 48.88 19.35 12.30
N ARG A 47 49.03 20.33 13.21
CA ARG A 47 49.15 21.77 12.89
C ARG A 47 50.33 22.10 11.98
N ILE A 48 51.41 21.33 12.09
CA ILE A 48 52.63 21.52 11.30
C ILE A 48 52.50 20.81 9.96
N GLU A 49 51.86 19.63 9.94
CA GLU A 49 51.65 18.82 8.74
C GLU A 49 50.63 19.41 7.76
N ILE A 50 49.58 20.08 8.26
CA ILE A 50 48.52 20.71 7.44
C ILE A 50 49.08 21.71 6.40
N LYS A 51 50.24 22.31 6.67
CA LYS A 51 50.89 23.27 5.76
C LYS A 51 51.77 22.62 4.69
N LYS A 52 51.97 21.30 4.73
CA LYS A 52 52.84 20.57 3.79
C LYS A 52 52.07 20.05 2.58
N SER A 53 52.76 19.93 1.45
CA SER A 53 52.19 19.35 0.22
C SER A 53 51.82 17.87 0.34
N THR A 54 52.39 17.15 1.32
CA THR A 54 52.13 15.73 1.59
C THR A 54 50.95 15.49 2.52
N PHE A 55 50.20 16.55 2.90
CA PHE A 55 49.14 16.45 3.89
C PHE A 55 48.02 15.49 3.50
N SER A 56 47.65 15.39 2.22
CA SER A 56 46.61 14.46 1.74
C SER A 56 46.91 13.00 2.13
N VAL A 57 48.14 12.54 1.88
CA VAL A 57 48.59 11.19 2.20
C VAL A 57 48.64 10.98 3.72
N TYR A 58 49.14 11.98 4.45
CA TYR A 58 49.19 11.96 5.91
C TYR A 58 47.79 11.87 6.52
N PHE A 59 46.86 12.68 6.04
CA PHE A 59 45.47 12.73 6.48
C PHE A 59 44.76 11.40 6.24
N SER A 60 44.90 10.82 5.05
CA SER A 60 44.29 9.52 4.76
C SER A 60 44.80 8.43 5.68
N LYS A 61 46.13 8.33 5.84
CA LYS A 61 46.74 7.37 6.74
C LYS A 61 46.28 7.55 8.19
N LEU A 62 46.19 8.81 8.66
CA LEU A 62 45.79 9.10 10.03
C LEU A 62 44.33 8.69 10.32
N ILE A 63 43.43 8.85 9.36
CA ILE A 63 42.04 8.37 9.50
C ILE A 63 42.01 6.84 9.50
N ASP A 64 42.76 6.19 8.62
CA ASP A 64 42.81 4.72 8.55
C ASP A 64 43.40 4.12 9.83
N ASP A 65 44.51 4.67 10.34
CA ASP A 65 45.13 4.28 11.60
C ASP A 65 44.15 4.48 12.79
N CYS A 66 43.40 5.59 12.78
CA CYS A 66 42.35 5.85 13.77
C CYS A 66 41.24 4.78 13.70
N GLY A 67 40.77 4.45 12.50
CA GLY A 67 39.74 3.43 12.31
C GLY A 67 40.17 2.04 12.74
N ILE A 68 41.42 1.66 12.45
CA ILE A 68 42.00 0.41 12.93
C ILE A 68 42.07 0.39 14.46
N CYS A 69 42.53 1.47 15.09
CA CYS A 69 42.60 1.58 16.54
C CYS A 69 41.21 1.45 17.19
N VAL A 70 40.20 2.13 16.65
CA VAL A 70 38.82 2.05 17.16
C VAL A 70 38.28 0.63 16.99
N SER A 71 38.47 -0.01 15.84
CA SER A 71 38.02 -1.40 15.63
C SER A 71 38.68 -2.37 16.59
N GLN A 72 40.02 -2.35 16.67
CA GLN A 72 40.76 -3.22 17.58
C GLN A 72 40.37 -3.00 19.04
N SER A 73 40.12 -1.75 19.43
CA SER A 73 39.63 -1.43 20.77
C SER A 73 38.31 -2.12 21.08
N LEU A 74 37.35 -2.10 20.15
CA LEU A 74 36.04 -2.73 20.34
C LEU A 74 36.13 -4.26 20.29
N ASP A 75 36.95 -4.81 19.39
CA ASP A 75 37.20 -6.26 19.29
C ASP A 75 37.85 -6.80 20.57
N LEU A 76 38.83 -6.09 21.14
CA LEU A 76 39.47 -6.44 22.41
C LEU A 76 38.48 -6.43 23.59
N ILE A 77 37.49 -5.52 23.58
CA ILE A 77 36.42 -5.54 24.58
C ILE A 77 35.62 -6.85 24.47
N THR A 78 35.19 -7.22 23.26
CA THR A 78 34.44 -8.47 23.03
C THR A 78 35.26 -9.70 23.45
N GLN A 79 36.57 -9.72 23.15
CA GLN A 79 37.48 -10.78 23.59
C GLN A 79 37.64 -10.84 25.12
N ILE A 80 37.70 -9.71 25.82
CA ILE A 80 37.76 -9.69 27.29
C ILE A 80 36.46 -10.22 27.89
N LEU A 81 35.31 -9.86 27.33
CA LEU A 81 34.00 -10.29 27.82
C LEU A 81 33.75 -11.79 27.61
N ALA A 82 34.39 -12.41 26.61
CA ALA A 82 34.36 -13.86 26.40
C ALA A 82 35.16 -14.67 27.43
N ASN A 83 36.02 -14.02 28.24
CA ASN A 83 36.85 -14.69 29.23
C ASN A 83 36.17 -14.81 30.60
N THR A 84 36.46 -15.89 31.34
CA THR A 84 35.90 -16.15 32.68
C THR A 84 36.36 -15.16 33.76
N ASN A 85 37.53 -14.53 33.58
CA ASN A 85 38.09 -13.54 34.51
C ASN A 85 38.09 -12.13 33.88
N ILE A 86 36.96 -11.46 33.95
CA ILE A 86 36.74 -10.14 33.32
C ILE A 86 37.52 -9.05 34.05
N LYS A 87 38.47 -8.42 33.36
CA LYS A 87 39.24 -7.28 33.87
C LYS A 87 38.52 -5.96 33.58
N GLN A 88 37.63 -5.53 34.47
CA GLN A 88 36.80 -4.33 34.28
C GLN A 88 37.59 -3.04 33.99
N ASN A 89 38.78 -2.88 34.56
CA ASN A 89 39.62 -1.71 34.29
C ASN A 89 40.08 -1.64 32.82
N LYS A 90 40.40 -2.79 32.21
CA LYS A 90 40.81 -2.86 30.80
C LYS A 90 39.65 -2.56 29.84
N LEU A 91 38.43 -2.98 30.19
CA LEU A 91 37.23 -2.63 29.41
C LEU A 91 37.04 -1.11 29.34
N LYS A 92 37.19 -0.43 30.48
CA LYS A 92 37.11 1.03 30.57
C LYS A 92 38.24 1.70 29.80
N GLU A 93 39.46 1.16 29.90
CA GLU A 93 40.64 1.67 29.20
C GLU A 93 40.46 1.66 27.69
N TYR A 94 40.07 0.52 27.10
CA TYR A 94 39.82 0.41 25.67
C TYR A 94 38.67 1.34 25.22
N MET A 95 37.55 1.40 25.96
CA MET A 95 36.52 2.40 25.64
C MET A 95 37.04 3.85 25.65
N ASN A 96 37.84 4.20 26.67
CA ASN A 96 38.40 5.55 26.77
C ASN A 96 39.39 5.85 25.63
N ASP A 97 40.13 4.85 25.14
CA ASP A 97 40.95 5.00 23.95
C ASP A 97 40.11 5.33 22.72
N ALA A 98 39.04 4.58 22.48
CA ALA A 98 38.11 4.85 21.38
C ALA A 98 37.50 6.25 21.51
N ILE A 99 36.99 6.63 22.69
CA ILE A 99 36.44 7.98 22.96
C ILE A 99 37.47 9.06 22.62
N CYS A 100 38.70 8.92 23.10
CA CYS A 100 39.77 9.88 22.86
C CYS A 100 40.10 10.02 21.36
N LEU A 101 40.17 8.90 20.63
CA LEU A 101 40.45 8.89 19.20
C LEU A 101 39.34 9.53 18.37
N LEU A 102 38.07 9.29 18.71
CA LEU A 102 36.93 9.94 18.05
C LEU A 102 36.94 11.46 18.26
N GLN A 103 37.28 11.91 19.47
CA GLN A 103 37.41 13.34 19.77
C GLN A 103 38.53 13.98 18.93
N LEU A 104 39.72 13.36 18.93
CA LEU A 104 40.87 13.85 18.15
C LEU A 104 40.57 13.90 16.65
N LEU A 105 39.84 12.90 16.12
CA LEU A 105 39.40 12.89 14.73
C LEU A 105 38.43 14.03 14.43
N SER A 106 37.44 14.27 15.31
CA SER A 106 36.49 15.37 15.18
C SER A 106 37.22 16.73 15.16
N ASP A 107 38.16 16.94 16.06
CA ASP A 107 38.94 18.17 16.16
C ASP A 107 39.88 18.36 14.95
N LEU A 108 40.48 17.28 14.44
CA LEU A 108 41.25 17.31 13.19
C LEU A 108 40.38 17.78 12.02
N ILE A 109 39.19 17.20 11.84
CA ILE A 109 38.30 17.54 10.73
C ILE A 109 37.90 19.02 10.81
N LYS A 110 37.53 19.51 12.01
CA LYS A 110 37.20 20.93 12.23
C LYS A 110 38.37 21.85 11.88
N GLN A 111 39.58 21.49 12.29
CA GLN A 111 40.76 22.28 11.97
C GLN A 111 41.07 22.29 10.46
N VAL A 112 40.89 21.16 9.78
CA VAL A 112 41.10 21.05 8.33
C VAL A 112 40.15 21.96 7.57
N ILE A 113 38.86 21.96 7.90
CA ILE A 113 37.87 22.82 7.20
C ILE A 113 38.08 24.31 7.44
N GLU A 114 38.64 24.70 8.59
CA GLU A 114 39.00 26.10 8.88
C GLU A 114 40.24 26.55 8.10
N THR A 115 41.12 25.61 7.72
CA THR A 115 42.43 25.92 7.14
C THR A 115 42.47 25.74 5.62
N MET A 116 41.71 24.80 5.06
CA MET A 116 41.73 24.49 3.63
C MET A 116 40.37 23.97 3.13
N SER A 117 40.16 24.04 1.81
CA SER A 117 39.01 23.41 1.16
C SER A 117 39.18 21.90 1.10
N MET A 118 38.12 21.15 1.41
CA MET A 118 38.12 19.69 1.28
C MET A 118 37.53 19.26 -0.06
N SER A 119 38.28 18.44 -0.80
CA SER A 119 37.83 17.81 -2.05
C SER A 119 38.16 16.33 -2.04
N CYS A 120 37.41 15.54 -2.79
CA CYS A 120 37.64 14.09 -2.88
C CYS A 120 39.03 13.77 -3.43
N CYS A 121 39.51 14.48 -4.46
CA CYS A 121 40.86 14.31 -5.00
C CYS A 121 41.98 14.38 -3.94
N ALA A 122 41.86 15.29 -2.97
CA ALA A 122 42.85 15.48 -1.91
C ALA A 122 42.61 14.61 -0.67
N MET A 123 41.36 14.21 -0.42
CA MET A 123 40.94 13.58 0.84
C MET A 123 40.00 12.40 0.60
N LYS A 124 40.41 11.48 -0.29
CA LYS A 124 39.61 10.35 -0.77
C LYS A 124 39.04 9.47 0.35
N SER A 125 39.79 9.24 1.43
CA SER A 125 39.37 8.35 2.51
C SER A 125 38.39 8.99 3.49
N PHE A 126 38.21 10.31 3.51
CA PHE A 126 37.33 10.97 4.48
C PHE A 126 35.88 10.47 4.42
N PRO A 127 35.18 10.49 3.27
CA PRO A 127 33.77 10.09 3.20
C PRO A 127 33.53 8.65 3.66
N THR A 128 34.43 7.72 3.29
CA THR A 128 34.22 6.29 3.52
C THR A 128 34.81 5.83 4.85
N ALA A 129 36.04 6.20 5.19
CA ALA A 129 36.70 5.74 6.41
C ALA A 129 36.08 6.39 7.66
N THR A 130 35.83 7.71 7.67
CA THR A 130 35.14 8.37 8.80
C THR A 130 33.72 7.83 8.98
N GLY A 131 32.98 7.65 7.88
CA GLY A 131 31.66 7.03 7.91
C GLY A 131 31.68 5.61 8.51
N ARG A 132 32.65 4.77 8.13
CA ARG A 132 32.83 3.42 8.70
C ARG A 132 33.11 3.43 10.20
N ILE A 133 33.94 4.36 10.68
CA ILE A 133 34.22 4.53 12.11
C ILE A 133 32.92 4.84 12.86
N ILE A 134 32.14 5.81 12.37
CA ILE A 134 30.85 6.19 12.97
C ILE A 134 29.90 4.99 12.98
N MET A 135 29.77 4.29 11.85
CA MET A 135 28.92 3.12 11.71
C MET A 135 29.30 2.03 12.72
N LEU A 136 30.60 1.73 12.84
CA LEU A 136 31.12 0.72 13.75
C LEU A 136 30.80 1.04 15.22
N VAL A 137 31.04 2.28 15.64
CA VAL A 137 30.80 2.71 17.02
C VAL A 137 29.30 2.72 17.34
N PHE A 138 28.45 3.20 16.42
CA PHE A 138 27.01 3.13 16.65
C PHE A 138 26.47 1.70 16.68
N SER A 139 26.95 0.79 15.83
CA SER A 139 26.59 -0.63 15.92
C SER A 139 26.94 -1.20 17.29
N HIS A 140 28.15 -0.91 17.78
CA HIS A 140 28.58 -1.34 19.10
C HIS A 140 27.71 -0.76 20.23
N CYS A 141 27.31 0.50 20.13
CA CYS A 141 26.36 1.10 21.08
C CYS A 141 24.98 0.44 21.01
N LYS A 142 24.49 0.11 19.80
CA LYS A 142 23.18 -0.54 19.59
C LYS A 142 23.14 -1.92 20.22
N ASP A 143 24.19 -2.70 20.03
CA ASP A 143 24.28 -4.07 20.52
C ASP A 143 24.85 -4.15 21.95
N SER A 144 24.98 -3.01 22.64
CA SER A 144 25.64 -2.96 23.94
C SER A 144 24.98 -3.82 25.02
N GLU A 145 23.66 -3.93 25.03
CA GLU A 145 22.96 -4.78 26.00
C GLU A 145 23.31 -6.26 25.81
N SER A 146 23.42 -6.73 24.56
CA SER A 146 23.80 -8.10 24.25
C SER A 146 25.30 -8.36 24.43
N ILE A 147 26.15 -7.38 24.11
CA ILE A 147 27.61 -7.48 24.26
C ILE A 147 28.02 -7.52 25.74
N TYR A 148 27.54 -6.58 26.54
CA TYR A 148 28.01 -6.40 27.92
C TYR A 148 27.22 -7.23 28.94
N GLY A 149 25.94 -7.53 28.68
CA GLY A 149 25.08 -8.28 29.59
C GLY A 149 25.17 -7.78 31.03
N SER A 150 25.57 -8.66 31.95
CA SER A 150 25.69 -8.32 33.37
C SER A 150 26.77 -7.26 33.69
N GLN A 151 27.71 -7.00 32.78
CA GLN A 151 28.78 -6.01 32.97
C GLN A 151 28.41 -4.60 32.47
N LEU A 152 27.21 -4.41 31.90
CA LEU A 152 26.79 -3.14 31.31
C LEU A 152 26.86 -1.98 32.32
N ASN A 153 26.37 -2.20 33.55
CA ASN A 153 26.38 -1.20 34.62
C ASN A 153 27.81 -0.73 34.97
N CYS A 154 28.83 -1.54 34.73
CA CYS A 154 30.21 -1.19 35.04
C CYS A 154 30.83 -0.23 34.02
N VAL A 155 30.31 -0.18 32.78
CA VAL A 155 30.82 0.61 31.66
C VAL A 155 29.81 1.63 31.13
N GLU A 156 28.63 1.74 31.74
CA GLU A 156 27.52 2.60 31.30
C GLU A 156 27.95 4.06 31.04
N LYS A 157 28.79 4.62 31.93
CA LYS A 157 29.32 5.98 31.77
C LYS A 157 30.17 6.10 30.49
N GLN A 158 31.13 5.20 30.31
CA GLN A 158 32.01 5.19 29.15
C GLN A 158 31.20 4.96 27.86
N LEU A 159 30.19 4.11 27.91
CA LEU A 159 29.32 3.85 26.77
C LEU A 159 28.52 5.09 26.36
N LYS A 160 28.00 5.85 27.35
CA LYS A 160 27.34 7.15 27.12
C LYS A 160 28.29 8.19 26.54
N ASP A 161 29.53 8.24 27.03
CA ASP A 161 30.55 9.15 26.53
C ASP A 161 30.98 8.77 25.10
N LEU A 162 31.13 7.47 24.80
CA LEU A 162 31.41 6.93 23.47
C LEU A 162 30.32 7.32 22.46
N PHE A 163 29.06 7.11 22.82
CA PHE A 163 27.93 7.52 21.98
C PHE A 163 27.93 9.03 21.73
N ARG A 164 28.14 9.85 22.78
CA ARG A 164 28.15 11.32 22.66
C ARG A 164 29.27 11.80 21.74
N THR A 165 30.50 11.32 21.94
CA THR A 165 31.65 11.72 21.11
C THR A 165 31.48 11.25 19.66
N CYS A 166 30.93 10.04 19.44
CA CYS A 166 30.59 9.56 18.11
C CYS A 166 29.51 10.43 17.44
N HIS A 167 28.49 10.85 18.18
CA HIS A 167 27.46 11.76 17.69
C HIS A 167 28.01 13.14 17.31
N GLU A 168 28.93 13.70 18.10
CA GLU A 168 29.62 14.96 17.75
C GLU A 168 30.50 14.82 16.50
N LEU A 169 31.19 13.68 16.36
CA LEU A 169 31.93 13.35 15.14
C LEU A 169 30.99 13.22 13.94
N GLN A 170 29.85 12.54 14.09
CA GLN A 170 28.84 12.40 13.06
C GLN A 170 28.31 13.76 12.60
N LEU A 171 27.96 14.66 13.51
CA LEU A 171 27.50 16.01 13.16
C LEU A 171 28.55 16.78 12.36
N THR A 172 29.81 16.70 12.79
CA THR A 172 30.93 17.32 12.08
C THR A 172 31.09 16.71 10.69
N TYR A 173 31.10 15.38 10.60
CA TYR A 173 31.19 14.62 9.36
C TYR A 173 30.08 14.98 8.36
N LEU A 174 28.82 14.96 8.79
CA LEU A 174 27.67 15.29 7.95
C LEU A 174 27.72 16.74 7.47
N MET A 175 28.04 17.69 8.37
CA MET A 175 28.18 19.10 8.01
C MET A 175 29.25 19.30 6.93
N VAL A 176 30.40 18.64 7.06
CA VAL A 176 31.48 18.72 6.06
C VAL A 176 31.04 18.09 4.75
N PHE A 177 30.44 16.90 4.79
CA PHE A 177 30.01 16.18 3.59
C PHE A 177 28.93 16.96 2.81
N GLU A 178 27.99 17.59 3.50
CA GLU A 178 26.97 18.45 2.88
C GLU A 178 27.58 19.72 2.26
N LYS A 179 28.36 20.48 3.04
CA LYS A 179 28.67 21.89 2.73
C LYS A 179 30.08 22.15 2.25
N HIS A 180 31.06 21.38 2.72
CA HIS A 180 32.48 21.70 2.55
C HIS A 180 33.23 20.71 1.66
N PHE A 181 32.67 19.53 1.42
CA PHE A 181 33.28 18.49 0.60
C PHE A 181 32.74 18.49 -0.84
N ILE A 182 33.65 18.48 -1.81
CA ILE A 182 33.35 18.55 -3.24
C ILE A 182 33.84 17.28 -3.94
N PHE A 183 33.00 16.72 -4.81
CA PHE A 183 33.35 15.62 -5.72
C PHE A 183 33.37 16.15 -7.16
N ASP A 184 34.40 15.78 -7.91
CA ASP A 184 34.43 15.85 -9.36
C ASP A 184 33.79 14.59 -9.94
N LEU A 185 32.55 14.73 -10.40
CA LEU A 185 31.75 13.61 -10.90
C LEU A 185 32.09 13.24 -12.35
N THR A 186 33.05 13.92 -12.98
CA THR A 186 33.66 13.46 -14.24
C THR A 186 34.62 12.30 -14.00
N GLU A 187 35.21 12.24 -12.79
CA GLU A 187 36.11 11.17 -12.38
C GLU A 187 35.32 9.98 -11.82
N LYS A 188 35.53 8.82 -12.44
CA LYS A 188 34.81 7.58 -12.07
C LYS A 188 35.12 7.17 -10.62
N GLU A 189 36.37 7.34 -10.19
CA GLU A 189 36.82 6.97 -8.84
C GLU A 189 36.09 7.79 -7.77
N GLU A 190 35.99 9.12 -7.94
CA GLU A 190 35.29 9.99 -6.99
C GLU A 190 33.78 9.70 -6.96
N LYS A 191 33.20 9.39 -8.12
CA LYS A 191 31.80 8.93 -8.20
C LYS A 191 31.58 7.63 -7.43
N ASP A 192 32.48 6.66 -7.53
CA ASP A 192 32.37 5.39 -6.81
C ASP A 192 32.56 5.59 -5.30
N ILE A 193 33.47 6.49 -4.87
CA ILE A 193 33.62 6.90 -3.45
C ILE A 193 32.34 7.54 -2.92
N LEU A 194 31.69 8.43 -3.69
CA LEU A 194 30.41 9.03 -3.29
C LEU A 194 29.32 7.97 -3.07
N ILE A 195 29.21 6.99 -3.97
CA ILE A 195 28.21 5.93 -3.87
C ILE A 195 28.47 5.07 -2.63
N GLU A 196 29.73 4.67 -2.42
CA GLU A 196 30.12 3.90 -1.24
C GLU A 196 29.85 4.68 0.06
N ALA A 197 30.15 5.97 0.09
CA ALA A 197 29.86 6.82 1.24
C ALA A 197 28.35 6.95 1.49
N LEU A 198 27.51 7.04 0.45
CA LEU A 198 26.06 7.02 0.58
C LEU A 198 25.55 5.68 1.12
N ASP A 199 26.06 4.55 0.64
CA ASP A 199 25.69 3.23 1.16
C ASP A 199 26.07 3.07 2.65
N ILE A 200 27.23 3.59 3.07
CA ILE A 200 27.62 3.64 4.49
C ILE A 200 26.65 4.52 5.29
N ASN A 201 26.33 5.72 4.80
CA ASN A 201 25.40 6.62 5.49
C ASN A 201 23.97 6.08 5.58
N LEU A 202 23.55 5.29 4.59
CA LEU A 202 22.27 4.59 4.62
C LEU A 202 22.23 3.60 5.79
N LYS A 203 23.27 2.78 5.93
CA LYS A 203 23.42 1.82 7.04
C LYS A 203 23.49 2.52 8.40
N ILE A 204 24.21 3.65 8.50
CA ILE A 204 24.22 4.46 9.72
C ILE A 204 22.78 4.85 10.07
N GLY A 205 21.99 5.31 9.09
CA GLY A 205 20.56 5.67 9.26
C GLY A 205 19.70 4.57 9.85
N GLU A 206 19.93 3.31 9.45
CA GLU A 206 19.28 2.12 10.01
C GLU A 206 19.67 1.84 11.46
N ILE A 207 20.97 1.96 11.78
CA ILE A 207 21.48 1.69 13.13
C ILE A 207 20.95 2.72 14.13
N VAL A 208 20.98 4.00 13.78
CA VAL A 208 20.63 5.08 14.71
C VAL A 208 19.14 5.18 14.98
N GLU A 209 18.29 4.58 14.14
CA GLU A 209 16.84 4.50 14.35
C GLU A 209 16.48 3.89 15.71
N SER A 210 17.08 2.74 16.02
CA SER A 210 16.85 2.03 17.28
C SER A 210 17.56 2.68 18.47
N LEU A 211 18.57 3.51 18.21
CA LEU A 211 19.37 4.17 19.26
C LEU A 211 18.72 5.46 19.75
N ASP A 212 18.63 6.47 18.89
CA ASP A 212 18.24 7.82 19.27
C ASP A 212 17.55 8.56 18.12
N VAL A 213 16.34 9.06 18.40
CA VAL A 213 15.48 9.69 17.39
C VAL A 213 16.09 10.98 16.84
N LYS A 214 16.81 11.75 17.67
CA LYS A 214 17.43 13.00 17.24
C LYS A 214 18.59 12.74 16.28
N THR A 215 19.48 11.82 16.66
CA THR A 215 20.61 11.34 15.86
C THR A 215 20.14 10.82 14.50
N MET A 216 19.07 10.01 14.50
CA MET A 216 18.44 9.51 13.28
C MET A 216 17.86 10.63 12.41
N ALA A 217 17.19 11.63 13.01
CA ALA A 217 16.64 12.74 12.25
C ALA A 217 17.73 13.60 11.58
N GLU A 218 18.86 13.82 12.26
CA GLU A 218 20.01 14.55 11.71
C GLU A 218 20.67 13.76 10.57
N GLN A 219 20.87 12.44 10.74
CA GLN A 219 21.39 11.54 9.70
C GLN A 219 20.55 11.60 8.42
N TRP A 220 19.23 11.46 8.51
CA TRP A 220 18.36 11.44 7.33
C TRP A 220 18.20 12.81 6.66
N LYS A 221 18.20 13.89 7.44
CA LYS A 221 18.21 15.25 6.88
C LYS A 221 19.48 15.48 6.05
N ALA A 222 20.63 15.09 6.57
CA ALA A 222 21.89 15.19 5.86
C ALA A 222 21.93 14.33 4.61
N TYR A 223 21.54 13.06 4.74
CA TYR A 223 21.49 12.11 3.64
C TYR A 223 20.66 12.63 2.46
N THR A 224 19.46 13.18 2.74
CA THR A 224 18.60 13.74 1.68
C THR A 224 19.20 14.98 1.03
N VAL A 225 19.87 15.86 1.79
CA VAL A 225 20.58 17.03 1.23
C VAL A 225 21.72 16.60 0.31
N ILE A 226 22.49 15.57 0.68
CA ILE A 226 23.58 15.05 -0.16
C ILE A 226 23.01 14.39 -1.43
N CYS A 227 21.94 13.61 -1.31
CA CYS A 227 21.26 13.02 -2.46
C CYS A 227 20.72 14.11 -3.40
N ASP A 228 20.13 15.18 -2.87
CA ASP A 228 19.65 16.32 -3.67
C ASP A 228 20.81 16.97 -4.44
N LYS A 229 21.92 17.26 -3.74
CA LYS A 229 23.12 17.91 -4.29
C LYS A 229 23.71 17.17 -5.48
N TYR A 230 23.68 15.83 -5.47
CA TYR A 230 24.31 15.00 -6.51
C TYR A 230 23.31 14.18 -7.35
N SER A 231 22.01 14.44 -7.21
CA SER A 231 20.89 13.68 -7.83
C SER A 231 21.10 13.37 -9.32
N ASN A 232 21.50 14.37 -10.11
CA ASN A 232 21.72 14.24 -11.56
C ASN A 232 22.73 13.15 -11.94
N CYS A 233 23.72 12.89 -11.08
CA CYS A 233 24.79 11.91 -11.35
C CYS A 233 24.52 10.53 -10.77
N LEU A 234 23.50 10.42 -9.91
CA LEU A 234 23.12 9.21 -9.18
C LEU A 234 21.93 8.45 -9.82
N MET A 235 21.31 9.00 -10.87
CA MET A 235 20.07 8.49 -11.50
C MET A 235 20.11 7.03 -11.98
N ASP A 236 21.28 6.52 -12.36
CA ASP A 236 21.46 5.15 -12.89
C ASP A 236 21.95 4.15 -11.83
N LYS A 237 22.12 4.60 -10.59
CA LYS A 237 22.60 3.76 -9.48
C LYS A 237 21.42 3.27 -8.65
N LYS A 238 21.57 2.12 -8.00
CA LYS A 238 20.52 1.48 -7.17
C LYS A 238 20.24 2.22 -5.84
N ILE A 239 20.69 3.47 -5.69
CA ILE A 239 20.57 4.28 -4.48
C ILE A 239 19.10 4.51 -4.12
N TYR A 240 18.27 4.91 -5.09
CA TYR A 240 16.83 5.10 -4.86
C TYR A 240 16.17 3.82 -4.32
N SER A 241 16.48 2.68 -4.93
CA SER A 241 15.87 1.40 -4.57
C SER A 241 16.31 0.92 -3.19
N ASN A 242 17.62 1.03 -2.87
CA ASN A 242 18.15 0.67 -1.56
C ASN A 242 17.57 1.57 -0.46
N CYS A 243 17.58 2.89 -0.68
CA CYS A 243 17.06 3.86 0.27
C CYS A 243 15.55 3.69 0.50
N SER A 244 14.76 3.49 -0.57
CA SER A 244 13.32 3.23 -0.43
C SER A 244 13.04 1.93 0.34
N LYS A 245 13.81 0.86 0.10
CA LYS A 245 13.69 -0.40 0.86
C LYS A 245 13.90 -0.19 2.35
N VAL A 246 14.98 0.50 2.71
CA VAL A 246 15.28 0.82 4.11
C VAL A 246 14.17 1.65 4.74
N LEU A 247 13.81 2.80 4.14
CA LEU A 247 12.80 3.70 4.70
C LEU A 247 11.43 3.03 4.83
N THR A 248 11.04 2.19 3.86
CA THR A 248 9.77 1.46 3.92
C THR A 248 9.77 0.40 5.02
N ALA A 249 10.87 -0.34 5.20
CA ALA A 249 11.03 -1.28 6.29
C ALA A 249 10.98 -0.60 7.68
N MET A 250 11.62 0.56 7.83
CA MET A 250 11.57 1.36 9.05
C MET A 250 10.13 1.73 9.43
N VAL A 251 9.34 2.25 8.48
CA VAL A 251 7.93 2.59 8.74
C VAL A 251 7.13 1.35 9.11
N ALA A 252 7.29 0.24 8.38
CA ALA A 252 6.58 -1.01 8.66
C ALA A 252 6.91 -1.55 10.07
N ASN A 253 8.18 -1.54 10.47
CA ASN A 253 8.63 -2.00 11.79
C ASN A 253 8.08 -1.13 12.92
N ASN A 254 8.17 0.21 12.80
CA ASN A 254 7.61 1.11 13.81
C ASN A 254 6.09 0.98 13.93
N MET A 255 5.40 0.78 12.81
CA MET A 255 3.97 0.55 12.81
C MET A 255 3.61 -0.81 13.44
N LYS A 256 4.40 -1.86 13.19
CA LYS A 256 4.25 -3.15 13.86
C LYS A 256 4.36 -3.01 15.38
N ILE A 257 5.41 -2.32 15.86
CA ILE A 257 5.60 -2.01 17.29
C ILE A 257 4.40 -1.24 17.85
N ALA A 258 3.92 -0.20 17.15
CA ALA A 258 2.78 0.58 17.61
C ALA A 258 1.46 -0.22 17.67
N LEU A 259 1.35 -1.30 16.90
CA LEU A 259 0.14 -2.10 16.79
C LEU A 259 0.07 -3.26 17.80
N GLU A 260 1.18 -3.61 18.46
CA GLU A 260 1.26 -4.62 19.50
C GLU A 260 0.25 -4.35 20.64
N GLU A 261 -0.21 -5.42 21.31
CA GLU A 261 -1.28 -5.32 22.31
C GLU A 261 -0.80 -4.77 23.66
N ILE A 262 0.44 -5.08 24.04
CA ILE A 262 1.03 -4.72 25.32
C ILE A 262 2.22 -3.80 25.05
N GLN A 263 1.92 -2.53 24.79
CA GLN A 263 2.94 -1.49 24.62
C GLN A 263 2.62 -0.24 25.42
N GLU A 264 3.66 0.38 25.98
CA GLU A 264 3.53 1.65 26.67
C GLU A 264 3.11 2.76 25.68
N GLU A 265 2.21 3.65 26.11
CA GLU A 265 1.71 4.74 25.27
C GLU A 265 2.85 5.63 24.73
N LYS A 266 3.91 5.83 25.52
CA LYS A 266 5.11 6.58 25.10
C LYS A 266 5.81 5.92 23.91
N VAL A 267 5.92 4.59 23.91
CA VAL A 267 6.53 3.81 22.84
C VAL A 267 5.66 3.90 21.58
N VAL A 268 4.35 3.71 21.71
CA VAL A 268 3.40 3.85 20.59
C VAL A 268 3.51 5.24 19.95
N ILE A 269 3.47 6.31 20.74
CA ILE A 269 3.57 7.68 20.22
C ILE A 269 4.94 7.92 19.56
N ARG A 270 6.03 7.41 20.15
CA ARG A 270 7.37 7.50 19.57
C ARG A 270 7.39 6.81 18.21
N SER A 271 6.97 5.55 18.11
CA SER A 271 7.02 4.76 16.88
C SER A 271 6.17 5.39 15.75
N LEU A 272 4.99 5.91 16.07
CA LEU A 272 4.16 6.60 15.09
C LEU A 272 4.80 7.93 14.61
N LYS A 273 5.40 8.71 15.51
CA LYS A 273 6.12 9.95 15.13
C LYS A 273 7.35 9.67 14.26
N VAL A 274 8.10 8.61 14.58
CA VAL A 274 9.22 8.14 13.75
C VAL A 274 8.70 7.77 12.36
N SER A 275 7.63 6.98 12.27
CA SER A 275 6.98 6.64 11.00
C SER A 275 6.60 7.88 10.18
N SER A 276 6.03 8.91 10.82
CA SER A 276 5.68 10.18 10.18
C SER A 276 6.88 10.90 9.60
N PHE A 277 7.97 10.96 10.36
CA PHE A 277 9.22 11.57 9.92
C PHE A 277 9.82 10.81 8.73
N VAL A 278 9.92 9.48 8.85
CA VAL A 278 10.48 8.61 7.81
C VAL A 278 9.66 8.68 6.51
N LEU A 279 8.31 8.74 6.58
CA LEU A 279 7.46 8.95 5.40
C LEU A 279 7.74 10.28 4.68
N LYS A 280 8.04 11.35 5.43
CA LYS A 280 8.43 12.64 4.85
C LYS A 280 9.80 12.57 4.18
N ILE A 281 10.74 11.84 4.76
CA ILE A 281 12.05 11.55 4.15
C ILE A 281 11.88 10.73 2.87
N LEU A 282 11.05 9.69 2.88
CA LEU A 282 10.74 8.87 1.71
C LEU A 282 10.13 9.71 0.59
N LEU A 283 9.18 10.60 0.90
CA LEU A 283 8.62 11.54 -0.07
C LEU A 283 9.69 12.45 -0.67
N ARG A 284 10.60 12.99 0.16
CA ARG A 284 11.71 13.81 -0.33
C ARG A 284 12.61 13.01 -1.28
N VAL A 285 13.02 11.81 -0.90
CA VAL A 285 13.84 10.91 -1.75
C VAL A 285 13.13 10.62 -3.08
N CYS A 286 11.82 10.36 -3.06
CA CYS A 286 11.03 10.18 -4.28
C CYS A 286 11.06 11.40 -5.20
N ASN A 287 11.01 12.61 -4.63
CA ASN A 287 11.09 13.85 -5.39
C ASN A 287 12.50 14.10 -5.92
N THR A 288 13.54 13.84 -5.13
CA THR A 288 14.95 13.94 -5.53
C THR A 288 15.25 13.09 -6.76
N PHE A 289 14.75 11.85 -6.78
CA PHE A 289 15.00 10.88 -7.84
C PHE A 289 13.84 10.77 -8.83
N ARG A 290 12.99 11.80 -8.95
CA ARG A 290 11.80 11.76 -9.82
C ARG A 290 12.13 11.37 -11.26
N HIS A 291 13.27 11.81 -11.78
CA HIS A 291 13.69 11.51 -13.16
C HIS A 291 14.66 10.32 -13.29
N ALA A 292 14.87 9.55 -12.21
CA ALA A 292 15.76 8.38 -12.24
C ALA A 292 15.23 7.28 -13.17
N VAL A 293 16.14 6.62 -13.88
CA VAL A 293 15.79 5.53 -14.80
C VAL A 293 15.47 4.26 -14.00
N MET A 294 16.22 3.98 -12.93
CA MET A 294 16.08 2.76 -12.13
C MET A 294 15.26 3.01 -10.85
N LYS A 295 13.95 2.81 -10.94
CA LYS A 295 13.02 2.95 -9.81
C LYS A 295 12.27 1.64 -9.56
N ASP A 296 12.51 1.04 -8.40
CA ASP A 296 11.76 -0.10 -7.89
C ASP A 296 10.73 0.41 -6.88
N TYR A 297 9.46 0.44 -7.29
CA TYR A 297 8.34 0.89 -6.46
C TYR A 297 7.75 -0.24 -5.60
N THR A 298 8.19 -1.49 -5.76
CA THR A 298 7.67 -2.65 -5.03
C THR A 298 7.62 -2.43 -3.51
N PRO A 299 8.70 -1.97 -2.85
CA PRO A 299 8.69 -1.75 -1.39
C PRO A 299 7.71 -0.67 -0.95
N ILE A 300 7.52 0.37 -1.79
CA ILE A 300 6.58 1.46 -1.52
C ILE A 300 5.14 0.95 -1.65
N VAL A 301 4.84 0.17 -2.68
CA VAL A 301 3.52 -0.45 -2.85
C VAL A 301 3.23 -1.37 -1.67
N ASP A 302 4.16 -2.25 -1.28
CA ASP A 302 3.96 -3.15 -0.12
C ASP A 302 3.73 -2.37 1.18
N LEU A 303 4.46 -1.27 1.41
CA LEU A 303 4.21 -0.38 2.53
C LEU A 303 2.82 0.25 2.47
N LEU A 304 2.41 0.76 1.31
CA LEU A 304 1.08 1.35 1.13
C LEU A 304 -0.01 0.32 1.42
N LEU A 305 0.14 -0.92 0.93
CA LEU A 305 -0.79 -2.01 1.24
C LEU A 305 -0.86 -2.23 2.76
N TYR A 306 0.28 -2.35 3.43
CA TYR A 306 0.34 -2.58 4.88
C TYR A 306 -0.31 -1.44 5.69
N ILE A 307 -0.07 -0.18 5.31
CA ILE A 307 -0.70 0.98 5.94
C ILE A 307 -2.21 0.95 5.72
N HIS A 308 -2.67 0.64 4.50
CA HIS A 308 -4.10 0.65 4.17
C HIS A 308 -4.87 -0.52 4.81
N VAL A 309 -4.26 -1.69 5.01
CA VAL A 309 -4.86 -2.77 5.82
C VAL A 309 -5.25 -2.26 7.20
N ASN A 310 -4.36 -1.48 7.82
CA ASN A 310 -4.56 -0.91 9.15
C ASN A 310 -5.30 0.44 9.11
N ASN A 311 -6.35 0.53 8.29
CA ASN A 311 -7.21 1.72 8.25
C ASN A 311 -8.11 1.85 9.49
N ASP A 312 -8.79 2.98 9.60
CA ASP A 312 -9.74 3.28 10.69
C ASP A 312 -10.74 2.15 10.94
N ALA A 313 -11.37 1.65 9.87
CA ALA A 313 -12.42 0.66 9.95
C ALA A 313 -11.89 -0.66 10.51
N TYR A 314 -10.74 -1.12 10.01
CA TYR A 314 -10.09 -2.36 10.43
C TYR A 314 -9.57 -2.25 11.86
N LEU A 315 -8.89 -1.15 12.21
CA LEU A 315 -8.36 -0.93 13.56
C LEU A 315 -9.47 -0.92 14.62
N GLN A 316 -10.63 -0.33 14.32
CA GLN A 316 -11.76 -0.29 15.25
C GLN A 316 -12.53 -1.62 15.29
N THR A 317 -12.86 -2.19 14.14
CA THR A 317 -13.74 -3.37 14.07
C THR A 317 -12.99 -4.67 14.38
N MET A 318 -11.77 -4.84 13.86
CA MET A 318 -11.03 -6.10 13.98
C MET A 318 -10.05 -6.10 15.13
N ARG A 319 -9.37 -4.98 15.39
CA ARG A 319 -8.35 -4.88 16.46
C ARG A 319 -8.86 -4.23 17.75
N GLY A 320 -10.11 -3.76 17.79
CA GLY A 320 -10.71 -3.13 18.98
C GLY A 320 -9.94 -1.90 19.50
N LYS A 321 -9.12 -1.24 18.66
CA LYS A 321 -8.29 -0.11 19.08
C LYS A 321 -9.16 1.13 19.32
N SER A 322 -8.75 1.96 20.27
CA SER A 322 -9.50 3.17 20.66
C SER A 322 -9.54 4.22 19.53
N VAL A 323 -10.55 5.09 19.54
CA VAL A 323 -10.66 6.21 18.58
C VAL A 323 -9.46 7.16 18.68
N GLN A 324 -8.89 7.33 19.88
CA GLN A 324 -7.68 8.13 20.10
C GLN A 324 -6.47 7.53 19.38
N PHE A 325 -6.27 6.21 19.51
CA PHE A 325 -5.20 5.49 18.81
C PHE A 325 -5.35 5.61 17.29
N VAL A 326 -6.56 5.41 16.77
CA VAL A 326 -6.84 5.54 15.33
C VAL A 326 -6.53 6.95 14.83
N THR A 327 -6.86 7.98 15.62
CA THR A 327 -6.53 9.38 15.29
C THR A 327 -5.02 9.60 15.24
N LEU A 328 -4.25 8.99 16.15
CA LEU A 328 -2.79 9.04 16.14
C LEU A 328 -2.21 8.37 14.89
N VAL A 329 -2.69 7.17 14.53
CA VAL A 329 -2.25 6.47 13.30
C VAL A 329 -2.58 7.32 12.06
N ASN A 330 -3.77 7.91 12.00
CA ASN A 330 -4.16 8.74 10.87
C ASN A 330 -3.28 9.97 10.68
N ASN A 331 -3.02 10.70 11.76
CA ASN A 331 -2.23 11.92 11.71
C ASN A 331 -0.76 11.65 11.38
N ASN A 332 -0.22 10.54 11.88
CA ASN A 332 1.21 10.26 11.77
C ASN A 332 1.57 9.34 10.60
N VAL A 333 0.67 8.47 10.15
CA VAL A 333 0.97 7.43 9.14
C VAL A 333 0.05 7.58 7.92
N THR A 334 -1.28 7.47 8.09
CA THR A 334 -2.23 7.46 6.96
C THR A 334 -2.18 8.77 6.15
N ALA A 335 -2.17 9.93 6.81
CA ALA A 335 -2.15 11.22 6.11
C ALA A 335 -0.82 11.47 5.36
N PRO A 336 0.38 11.26 5.96
CA PRO A 336 1.63 11.33 5.19
C PRO A 336 1.72 10.29 4.06
N ALA A 337 1.20 9.07 4.24
CA ALA A 337 1.15 8.06 3.19
C ALA A 337 0.22 8.47 2.03
N HIS A 338 -0.90 9.12 2.33
CA HIS A 338 -1.78 9.69 1.31
C HIS A 338 -1.07 10.79 0.51
N LEU A 339 -0.29 11.67 1.16
CA LEU A 339 0.53 12.67 0.45
C LEU A 339 1.57 11.99 -0.45
N LEU A 340 2.25 10.96 0.05
CA LEU A 340 3.20 10.17 -0.74
C LEU A 340 2.53 9.58 -2.00
N LEU A 341 1.38 8.92 -1.85
CA LEU A 341 0.64 8.36 -2.97
C LEU A 341 0.18 9.44 -3.97
N THR A 342 -0.29 10.58 -3.46
CA THR A 342 -0.79 11.70 -4.27
C THR A 342 0.31 12.33 -5.14
N GLU A 343 1.54 12.39 -4.64
CA GLU A 343 2.69 12.88 -5.41
C GLU A 343 3.19 11.83 -6.42
N LEU A 344 3.24 10.55 -6.00
CA LEU A 344 3.77 9.47 -6.82
C LEU A 344 2.84 8.98 -7.93
N ILE A 345 1.53 9.28 -7.86
CA ILE A 345 0.55 8.85 -8.87
C ILE A 345 0.86 9.37 -10.28
N MET A 346 1.67 10.43 -10.39
CA MET A 346 2.14 10.99 -11.66
C MET A 346 3.19 10.11 -12.36
N ASP A 347 3.72 9.10 -11.66
CA ASP A 347 4.71 8.19 -12.19
C ASP A 347 4.06 6.89 -12.69
N ASP A 348 4.16 6.63 -14.00
CA ASP A 348 3.62 5.40 -14.58
C ASP A 348 4.21 4.14 -13.94
N LYS A 349 5.48 4.14 -13.49
CA LYS A 349 6.10 2.95 -12.90
C LYS A 349 5.43 2.55 -11.58
N LEU A 350 4.99 3.52 -10.75
CA LEU A 350 4.21 3.22 -9.55
C LEU A 350 2.87 2.59 -9.95
N LEU A 351 2.17 3.19 -10.91
CA LEU A 351 0.88 2.69 -11.37
C LEU A 351 1.00 1.28 -11.95
N GLN A 352 2.03 1.00 -12.76
CA GLN A 352 2.30 -0.36 -13.25
C GLN A 352 2.56 -1.34 -12.11
N ALA A 353 3.28 -0.94 -11.06
CA ALA A 353 3.51 -1.80 -9.89
C ALA A 353 2.19 -2.14 -9.16
N ILE A 354 1.25 -1.19 -9.07
CA ILE A 354 -0.09 -1.42 -8.50
C ILE A 354 -0.94 -2.30 -9.42
N TYR A 355 -1.01 -2.02 -10.71
CA TYR A 355 -1.82 -2.77 -11.68
C TYR A 355 -1.38 -4.22 -11.85
N ASN A 356 -0.06 -4.44 -11.82
CA ASN A 356 0.53 -5.76 -12.03
C ASN A 356 0.68 -6.57 -10.74
N TYR A 357 0.18 -6.07 -9.60
CA TYR A 357 0.24 -6.80 -8.34
C TYR A 357 -0.44 -8.18 -8.48
N ASN A 358 0.22 -9.22 -7.95
CA ASN A 358 -0.20 -10.59 -8.17
C ASN A 358 -1.34 -10.99 -7.23
N VAL A 359 -2.57 -10.66 -7.62
CA VAL A 359 -3.81 -11.02 -6.89
C VAL A 359 -3.90 -12.52 -6.58
N ASN A 360 -3.35 -13.39 -7.43
CA ASN A 360 -3.43 -14.83 -7.22
C ASN A 360 -2.61 -15.30 -6.01
N GLU A 361 -1.48 -14.63 -5.72
CA GLU A 361 -0.62 -14.93 -4.57
C GLU A 361 -1.25 -14.45 -3.25
N ILE A 362 -1.94 -13.31 -3.27
CA ILE A 362 -2.50 -12.67 -2.07
C ILE A 362 -3.99 -12.95 -1.83
N ARG A 363 -4.60 -13.88 -2.57
CA ARG A 363 -6.06 -14.14 -2.54
C ARG A 363 -6.68 -14.34 -1.15
N SER A 364 -5.89 -14.86 -0.20
CA SER A 364 -6.31 -15.13 1.19
C SER A 364 -5.50 -14.34 2.23
N ASP A 365 -4.69 -13.39 1.79
CA ASP A 365 -3.85 -12.54 2.63
C ASP A 365 -4.60 -11.22 2.90
N ASP A 366 -4.44 -10.65 4.09
CA ASP A 366 -4.83 -9.29 4.45
C ASP A 366 -4.33 -8.25 3.42
N LYS A 367 -3.23 -8.55 2.72
CA LYS A 367 -2.75 -7.75 1.57
C LYS A 367 -3.80 -7.53 0.48
N LEU A 368 -4.77 -8.44 0.30
CA LEU A 368 -5.88 -8.22 -0.64
C LEU A 368 -6.77 -7.06 -0.21
N LEU A 369 -7.08 -6.96 1.09
CA LEU A 369 -7.77 -5.79 1.64
C LEU A 369 -6.96 -4.52 1.42
N GLY A 370 -5.64 -4.59 1.66
CA GLY A 370 -4.71 -3.50 1.36
C GLY A 370 -4.81 -3.06 -0.10
N LEU A 371 -4.86 -4.00 -1.05
CA LEU A 371 -4.91 -3.70 -2.49
C LEU A 371 -6.24 -3.05 -2.89
N ILE A 372 -7.36 -3.53 -2.35
CA ILE A 372 -8.68 -2.92 -2.56
C ILE A 372 -8.66 -1.47 -2.06
N LEU A 373 -8.12 -1.24 -0.87
CA LEU A 373 -8.09 0.08 -0.23
C LEU A 373 -7.10 1.05 -0.90
N VAL A 374 -5.93 0.58 -1.34
CA VAL A 374 -5.01 1.40 -2.16
C VAL A 374 -5.67 1.75 -3.49
N THR A 375 -6.35 0.80 -4.14
CA THR A 375 -7.08 1.04 -5.40
C THR A 375 -8.16 2.10 -5.21
N LEU A 376 -8.91 2.04 -4.10
CA LEU A 376 -9.90 3.05 -3.70
C LEU A 376 -9.26 4.44 -3.51
N SER A 377 -8.13 4.52 -2.81
CA SER A 377 -7.37 5.76 -2.63
C SER A 377 -6.92 6.36 -3.96
N VAL A 378 -6.43 5.53 -4.88
CA VAL A 378 -6.05 5.96 -6.24
C VAL A 378 -7.26 6.48 -7.01
N MET A 379 -8.40 5.77 -6.97
CA MET A 379 -9.64 6.24 -7.61
C MET A 379 -10.11 7.57 -7.06
N LYS A 380 -10.02 7.77 -5.74
CA LYS A 380 -10.38 9.02 -5.08
C LYS A 380 -9.49 10.17 -5.56
N ILE A 381 -8.18 9.98 -5.61
CA ILE A 381 -7.23 11.00 -6.09
C ILE A 381 -7.51 11.35 -7.56
N VAL A 382 -7.71 10.35 -8.43
CA VAL A 382 -8.02 10.55 -9.85
C VAL A 382 -9.34 11.29 -10.03
N ALA A 383 -10.38 10.93 -9.28
CA ALA A 383 -11.68 11.58 -9.39
C ALA A 383 -11.61 13.05 -8.94
N GLN A 384 -10.90 13.34 -7.85
CA GLN A 384 -10.72 14.70 -7.32
C GLN A 384 -9.88 15.60 -8.24
N ARG A 385 -8.96 15.01 -9.01
CA ARG A 385 -8.07 15.73 -9.94
C ARG A 385 -8.52 15.61 -11.40
N SER A 386 -9.78 15.27 -11.66
CA SER A 386 -10.30 15.05 -13.01
C SER A 386 -10.22 16.26 -13.96
N GLY A 387 -10.12 17.47 -13.43
CA GLY A 387 -9.88 18.69 -14.22
C GLY A 387 -8.41 18.98 -14.56
N ASP A 388 -7.48 18.20 -14.02
CA ASP A 388 -6.05 18.39 -14.21
C ASP A 388 -5.57 17.64 -15.45
N GLN A 389 -5.24 18.38 -16.52
CA GLN A 389 -4.74 17.82 -17.78
C GLN A 389 -3.38 17.12 -17.64
N THR A 390 -2.65 17.34 -16.53
CA THR A 390 -1.35 16.72 -16.29
C THR A 390 -1.45 15.28 -15.77
N LEU A 391 -2.60 14.90 -15.21
CA LEU A 391 -2.83 13.57 -14.63
C LEU A 391 -3.34 12.60 -15.72
N GLN A 392 -2.42 11.98 -16.46
CA GLN A 392 -2.75 10.94 -17.44
C GLN A 392 -2.70 9.54 -16.83
N VAL A 393 -3.72 9.20 -16.02
CA VAL A 393 -3.87 7.86 -15.45
C VAL A 393 -4.76 7.00 -16.37
N PRO A 394 -4.29 5.83 -16.85
CA PRO A 394 -5.11 4.95 -17.68
C PRO A 394 -6.21 4.29 -16.84
N LYS A 395 -7.40 4.89 -16.79
CA LYS A 395 -8.48 4.49 -15.87
C LYS A 395 -8.99 3.08 -16.15
N HIS A 396 -8.93 2.62 -17.40
CA HIS A 396 -9.27 1.25 -17.78
C HIS A 396 -8.39 0.20 -17.08
N LYS A 397 -7.14 0.51 -16.72
CA LYS A 397 -6.28 -0.41 -15.94
C LYS A 397 -6.77 -0.56 -14.50
N LEU A 398 -7.30 0.51 -13.89
CA LEU A 398 -7.95 0.43 -12.58
C LEU A 398 -9.20 -0.44 -12.64
N VAL A 399 -10.02 -0.29 -13.69
CA VAL A 399 -11.19 -1.15 -13.92
C VAL A 399 -10.75 -2.62 -13.99
N ASN A 400 -9.73 -2.93 -14.79
CA ASN A 400 -9.22 -4.29 -14.91
C ASN A 400 -8.72 -4.85 -13.58
N LEU A 401 -8.03 -4.03 -12.76
CA LEU A 401 -7.58 -4.44 -11.43
C LEU A 401 -8.75 -4.79 -10.50
N VAL A 402 -9.83 -4.00 -10.51
CA VAL A 402 -11.03 -4.29 -9.73
C VAL A 402 -11.63 -5.63 -10.11
N TYR A 403 -11.85 -5.85 -11.41
CA TYR A 403 -12.38 -7.13 -11.89
C TYR A 403 -11.45 -8.32 -11.65
N LYS A 404 -10.14 -8.09 -11.46
CA LYS A 404 -9.17 -9.13 -11.11
C LYS A 404 -9.33 -9.60 -9.66
N PHE A 405 -9.61 -8.69 -8.72
CA PHE A 405 -9.73 -9.06 -7.30
C PHE A 405 -11.15 -9.41 -6.85
N LEU A 406 -12.20 -8.96 -7.54
CA LEU A 406 -13.61 -9.18 -7.16
C LEU A 406 -13.96 -10.64 -6.80
N PRO A 407 -13.50 -11.67 -7.55
CA PRO A 407 -13.79 -13.07 -7.21
C PRO A 407 -13.32 -13.48 -5.80
N TYR A 408 -12.29 -12.81 -5.27
CA TYR A 408 -11.65 -13.14 -3.99
C TYR A 408 -12.13 -12.23 -2.84
N CYS A 409 -13.05 -11.30 -3.09
CA CYS A 409 -13.46 -10.29 -2.10
C CYS A 409 -14.56 -10.74 -1.11
N HIS A 410 -15.09 -11.96 -1.23
CA HIS A 410 -16.25 -12.41 -0.44
C HIS A 410 -16.04 -12.29 1.07
N VAL A 411 -14.86 -12.64 1.59
CA VAL A 411 -14.52 -12.50 3.02
C VAL A 411 -14.50 -11.02 3.41
N TRP A 412 -13.80 -10.20 2.62
CA TRP A 412 -13.57 -8.79 2.91
C TRP A 412 -14.85 -7.95 2.88
N PHE A 413 -15.76 -8.23 1.96
CA PHE A 413 -17.05 -7.54 1.88
C PHE A 413 -17.98 -7.88 3.05
N ASN A 414 -17.85 -9.07 3.64
CA ASN A 414 -18.70 -9.52 4.74
C ASN A 414 -18.04 -9.37 6.13
N MET A 415 -16.84 -8.80 6.20
CA MET A 415 -16.09 -8.59 7.45
C MET A 415 -16.71 -7.54 8.38
N GLY A 416 -17.69 -6.76 7.91
CA GLY A 416 -18.39 -5.76 8.71
C GLY A 416 -17.64 -4.43 8.87
N LEU A 417 -16.64 -4.17 8.03
CA LEU A 417 -15.91 -2.89 7.99
C LEU A 417 -16.87 -1.73 7.67
N LYS A 418 -16.78 -0.64 8.44
CA LYS A 418 -17.66 0.53 8.32
C LYS A 418 -16.88 1.77 7.88
N PHE A 419 -17.26 2.32 6.73
CA PHE A 419 -16.67 3.54 6.15
C PHE A 419 -17.61 4.73 6.35
N LYS A 420 -17.06 5.89 6.69
CA LYS A 420 -17.85 7.11 6.94
C LYS A 420 -18.36 7.71 5.62
N CYS A 421 -19.59 8.20 5.63
CA CYS A 421 -20.14 8.98 4.52
C CYS A 421 -19.67 10.44 4.60
N GLU A 422 -19.11 10.99 3.53
CA GLU A 422 -18.65 12.39 3.47
C GLU A 422 -19.81 13.40 3.62
N LYS A 423 -21.04 13.01 3.22
CA LYS A 423 -22.29 13.76 3.43
C LYS A 423 -23.28 12.89 4.19
N ALA A 424 -23.12 12.79 5.50
CA ALA A 424 -24.01 12.02 6.35
C ALA A 424 -25.45 12.54 6.23
N SER A 425 -26.37 11.71 5.73
CA SER A 425 -27.80 11.93 5.91
C SER A 425 -28.21 11.42 7.29
N ARG A 426 -29.36 11.87 7.83
CA ARG A 426 -29.87 11.39 9.13
C ARG A 426 -30.09 9.87 9.17
N GLN A 427 -30.19 9.19 8.02
CA GLN A 427 -30.46 7.75 7.91
C GLN A 427 -29.22 6.87 7.70
N TYR A 428 -28.15 7.37 7.07
CA TYR A 428 -26.96 6.56 6.76
C TYR A 428 -25.68 7.30 7.14
N GLN A 429 -25.06 6.87 8.24
CA GLN A 429 -23.79 7.45 8.73
C GLN A 429 -22.57 6.68 8.20
N THR A 430 -22.71 5.38 7.95
CA THR A 430 -21.64 4.50 7.46
C THR A 430 -22.16 3.45 6.49
N TYR A 431 -21.30 2.95 5.60
CA TYR A 431 -21.60 1.86 4.68
C TYR A 431 -20.43 0.86 4.59
N GLY A 432 -20.66 -0.32 4.01
CA GLY A 432 -19.69 -1.42 3.94
C GLY A 432 -18.62 -1.24 2.86
N LEU A 433 -17.61 -2.12 2.84
CA LEU A 433 -16.54 -2.08 1.84
C LEU A 433 -17.07 -2.24 0.40
N TYR A 434 -18.10 -3.06 0.21
CA TYR A 434 -18.72 -3.28 -1.10
C TYR A 434 -19.35 -2.00 -1.65
N GLU A 435 -20.17 -1.30 -0.84
CA GLU A 435 -20.74 -0.01 -1.22
C GLU A 435 -19.66 1.05 -1.41
N HIS A 436 -18.60 1.02 -0.59
CA HIS A 436 -17.45 1.93 -0.73
C HIS A 436 -16.80 1.80 -2.10
N LEU A 437 -16.50 0.57 -2.51
CA LEU A 437 -15.94 0.28 -3.82
C LEU A 437 -16.87 0.71 -4.96
N LEU A 438 -18.18 0.43 -4.85
CA LEU A 438 -19.16 0.86 -5.85
C LEU A 438 -19.19 2.38 -6.01
N VAL A 439 -19.26 3.14 -4.91
CA VAL A 439 -19.34 4.61 -4.96
C VAL A 439 -18.09 5.22 -5.60
N HIS A 440 -16.90 4.74 -5.23
CA HIS A 440 -15.65 5.23 -5.82
C HIS A 440 -15.46 4.79 -7.28
N MET A 441 -15.94 3.61 -7.65
CA MET A 441 -15.98 3.18 -9.05
C MET A 441 -16.90 4.08 -9.88
N VAL A 442 -18.10 4.38 -9.39
CA VAL A 442 -19.01 5.33 -10.07
C VAL A 442 -18.36 6.70 -10.22
N ALA A 443 -17.74 7.21 -9.16
CA ALA A 443 -17.03 8.50 -9.21
C ALA A 443 -15.90 8.49 -10.25
N LEU A 444 -15.14 7.40 -10.36
CA LEU A 444 -14.13 7.23 -11.40
C LEU A 444 -14.76 7.22 -12.81
N CYS A 445 -15.87 6.50 -13.00
CA CYS A 445 -16.55 6.38 -14.28
C CYS A 445 -17.04 7.73 -14.83
N VAL A 446 -17.51 8.63 -13.96
CA VAL A 446 -17.94 9.99 -14.37
C VAL A 446 -16.79 10.79 -14.98
N THR A 447 -15.54 10.42 -14.69
CA THR A 447 -14.33 11.09 -15.22
C THR A 447 -13.74 10.41 -16.44
N MET A 448 -14.30 9.29 -16.90
CA MET A 448 -13.81 8.52 -18.05
C MET A 448 -14.19 9.17 -19.38
N ASN A 449 -13.36 8.96 -20.40
CA ASN A 449 -13.72 9.29 -21.78
C ASN A 449 -14.55 8.16 -22.42
N ASN A 450 -15.08 8.39 -23.63
CA ASN A 450 -15.94 7.42 -24.32
C ASN A 450 -15.25 6.07 -24.58
N GLU A 451 -13.95 6.06 -24.88
CA GLU A 451 -13.19 4.82 -25.10
C GLU A 451 -13.06 4.00 -23.81
N GLU A 452 -12.74 4.65 -22.70
CA GLU A 452 -12.67 4.05 -21.38
C GLU A 452 -14.03 3.49 -20.92
N ILE A 453 -15.13 4.22 -21.20
CA ILE A 453 -16.49 3.75 -20.92
C ILE A 453 -16.82 2.51 -21.77
N ASN A 454 -16.47 2.48 -23.05
CA ASN A 454 -16.71 1.29 -23.89
C ASN A 454 -15.96 0.06 -23.36
N ILE A 455 -14.74 0.23 -22.85
CA ILE A 455 -13.98 -0.86 -22.21
C ILE A 455 -14.69 -1.33 -20.94
N LEU A 456 -15.17 -0.40 -20.11
CA LEU A 456 -15.93 -0.71 -18.91
C LEU A 456 -17.22 -1.48 -19.23
N GLU A 457 -18.00 -1.03 -20.22
CA GLU A 457 -19.22 -1.70 -20.66
C GLU A 457 -18.95 -3.14 -21.09
N LYS A 458 -17.91 -3.34 -21.91
CA LYS A 458 -17.48 -4.67 -22.32
C LYS A 458 -17.13 -5.53 -21.10
N LYS A 459 -16.41 -4.97 -20.13
CA LYS A 459 -16.02 -5.69 -18.92
C LYS A 459 -17.22 -6.04 -18.03
N MET A 460 -18.18 -5.13 -17.88
CA MET A 460 -19.44 -5.39 -17.18
C MET A 460 -20.23 -6.51 -17.87
N LEU A 461 -20.31 -6.50 -19.20
CA LEU A 461 -21.00 -7.54 -19.95
C LEU A 461 -20.28 -8.90 -19.84
N GLU A 462 -18.96 -8.93 -19.99
CA GLU A 462 -18.15 -10.14 -19.77
C GLU A 462 -18.41 -10.74 -18.39
N SER A 463 -18.47 -9.88 -17.37
CA SER A 463 -18.73 -10.26 -15.99
C SER A 463 -20.13 -10.84 -15.79
N LEU A 464 -21.17 -10.22 -16.37
CA LEU A 464 -22.54 -10.76 -16.34
C LEU A 464 -22.68 -12.11 -17.05
N LEU A 465 -21.85 -12.35 -18.06
CA LEU A 465 -21.79 -13.61 -18.81
C LEU A 465 -20.82 -14.63 -18.21
N SER A 466 -20.15 -14.29 -17.11
CA SER A 466 -19.28 -15.20 -16.37
C SER A 466 -20.06 -16.03 -15.34
N THR A 467 -19.43 -17.07 -14.81
CA THR A 467 -19.96 -17.87 -13.70
C THR A 467 -19.69 -17.23 -12.33
N GLU A 468 -18.93 -16.12 -12.28
CA GLU A 468 -18.49 -15.49 -11.03
C GLU A 468 -19.56 -14.51 -10.50
N CYS A 469 -20.32 -14.96 -9.49
CA CYS A 469 -21.46 -14.22 -8.95
C CYS A 469 -21.10 -12.83 -8.40
N TYR A 470 -19.96 -12.67 -7.71
CA TYR A 470 -19.56 -11.37 -7.12
C TYR A 470 -19.25 -10.32 -8.19
N SER A 471 -18.51 -10.72 -9.23
CA SER A 471 -18.23 -9.83 -10.35
C SER A 471 -19.52 -9.46 -11.06
N ALA A 472 -20.40 -10.43 -11.33
CA ALA A 472 -21.68 -10.18 -12.00
C ALA A 472 -22.59 -9.24 -11.18
N MET A 473 -22.71 -9.47 -9.87
CA MET A 473 -23.47 -8.63 -8.96
C MET A 473 -22.89 -7.21 -8.88
N PHE A 474 -21.57 -7.09 -8.81
CA PHE A 474 -20.88 -5.79 -8.82
C PHE A 474 -21.16 -5.03 -10.13
N SER A 475 -21.05 -5.72 -11.28
CA SER A 475 -21.38 -5.14 -12.59
C SER A 475 -22.83 -4.71 -12.69
N ALA A 476 -23.78 -5.54 -12.23
CA ALA A 476 -25.21 -5.22 -12.25
C ALA A 476 -25.50 -3.93 -11.45
N ASN A 477 -24.97 -3.84 -10.23
CA ASN A 477 -25.16 -2.68 -9.36
C ASN A 477 -24.47 -1.43 -9.93
N LEU A 478 -23.25 -1.57 -10.43
CA LEU A 478 -22.52 -0.47 -11.08
C LEU A 478 -23.30 0.05 -12.29
N TRP A 479 -23.82 -0.83 -13.13
CA TRP A 479 -24.57 -0.45 -14.33
C TRP A 479 -25.85 0.33 -14.00
N VAL A 480 -26.59 -0.10 -12.97
CA VAL A 480 -27.78 0.61 -12.50
C VAL A 480 -27.43 1.99 -11.95
N LEU A 481 -26.32 2.12 -11.21
CA LEU A 481 -25.86 3.41 -10.70
C LEU A 481 -25.42 4.35 -11.82
N LEU A 482 -24.66 3.85 -12.81
CA LEU A 482 -24.26 4.62 -13.98
C LEU A 482 -25.48 5.08 -14.78
N ALA A 483 -26.43 4.17 -15.04
CA ALA A 483 -27.65 4.49 -15.78
C ALA A 483 -28.45 5.65 -15.16
N ARG A 484 -28.46 5.76 -13.82
CA ARG A 484 -29.11 6.87 -13.10
C ARG A 484 -28.38 8.22 -13.26
N MET A 485 -27.09 8.21 -13.57
CA MET A 485 -26.26 9.41 -13.70
C MET A 485 -26.05 9.83 -15.17
N THR A 486 -26.26 8.92 -16.12
CA THR A 486 -26.07 9.13 -17.56
C THR A 486 -27.35 9.61 -18.26
N SER A 487 -27.26 9.84 -19.58
CA SER A 487 -28.40 10.24 -20.40
C SER A 487 -29.46 9.13 -20.54
N ARG A 488 -30.73 9.53 -20.76
CA ARG A 488 -31.83 8.59 -21.03
C ARG A 488 -31.55 7.68 -22.22
N GLN A 489 -30.89 8.22 -23.25
CA GLN A 489 -30.53 7.49 -24.46
C GLN A 489 -29.53 6.36 -24.19
N TYR A 490 -28.58 6.57 -23.26
CA TYR A 490 -27.66 5.53 -22.82
C TYR A 490 -28.42 4.34 -22.23
N LEU A 491 -29.26 4.59 -21.23
CA LEU A 491 -30.05 3.55 -20.56
C LEU A 491 -30.92 2.76 -21.56
N HIS A 492 -31.62 3.47 -22.45
CA HIS A 492 -32.44 2.83 -23.49
C HIS A 492 -31.61 1.91 -24.41
N THR A 493 -30.43 2.36 -24.84
CA THR A 493 -29.53 1.57 -25.70
C THR A 493 -29.02 0.31 -24.99
N GLN A 494 -28.66 0.43 -23.71
CA GLN A 494 -28.16 -0.71 -22.93
C GLN A 494 -29.25 -1.74 -22.66
N VAL A 495 -30.48 -1.32 -22.34
CA VAL A 495 -31.62 -2.24 -22.17
C VAL A 495 -31.93 -2.99 -23.47
N ILE A 496 -31.99 -2.30 -24.61
CA ILE A 496 -32.20 -2.97 -25.91
C ILE A 496 -31.10 -3.99 -26.20
N THR A 497 -29.85 -3.64 -25.91
CA THR A 497 -28.70 -4.53 -26.14
C THR A 497 -28.80 -5.79 -25.30
N LEU A 498 -29.10 -5.65 -24.00
CA LEU A 498 -29.28 -6.78 -23.09
C LEU A 498 -30.50 -7.65 -23.46
N CYS A 499 -31.62 -7.05 -23.88
CA CYS A 499 -32.78 -7.80 -24.40
C CYS A 499 -32.39 -8.67 -25.61
N LYS A 500 -31.65 -8.11 -26.58
CA LYS A 500 -31.19 -8.85 -27.76
C LYS A 500 -30.22 -9.98 -27.39
N ILE A 501 -29.33 -9.75 -26.41
CA ILE A 501 -28.41 -10.78 -25.92
C ILE A 501 -29.19 -11.90 -25.25
N TYR A 502 -30.14 -11.57 -24.38
CA TYR A 502 -31.00 -12.54 -23.72
C TYR A 502 -31.73 -13.43 -24.74
N GLN A 503 -32.42 -12.85 -25.73
CA GLN A 503 -33.12 -13.59 -26.78
C GLN A 503 -32.20 -14.56 -27.56
N LYS A 504 -30.96 -14.16 -27.82
CA LYS A 504 -29.98 -15.02 -28.50
C LYS A 504 -29.54 -16.20 -27.63
N LEU A 505 -29.39 -15.97 -26.33
CA LEU A 505 -28.91 -16.98 -25.38
C LEU A 505 -30.01 -17.92 -24.88
N GLU A 506 -31.26 -17.46 -24.82
CA GLU A 506 -32.40 -18.24 -24.31
C GLU A 506 -32.59 -19.59 -25.02
N ASN A 507 -32.31 -19.63 -26.32
CA ASN A 507 -32.42 -20.87 -27.11
C ASN A 507 -31.33 -21.91 -26.77
N ASN A 508 -30.30 -21.52 -26.02
CA ASN A 508 -29.24 -22.43 -25.59
C ASN A 508 -29.61 -23.10 -24.27
N ARG A 509 -29.75 -24.43 -24.27
CA ARG A 509 -30.06 -25.22 -23.08
C ARG A 509 -29.11 -24.97 -21.91
N GLN A 510 -27.82 -24.76 -22.18
CA GLN A 510 -26.84 -24.49 -21.13
C GLN A 510 -27.07 -23.16 -20.42
N PHE A 511 -27.70 -22.19 -21.09
CA PHE A 511 -28.00 -20.88 -20.49
C PHE A 511 -29.21 -20.94 -19.56
N VAL A 512 -30.19 -21.80 -19.84
CA VAL A 512 -31.47 -21.88 -19.10
C VAL A 512 -31.26 -22.16 -17.61
N ASP A 513 -30.28 -22.99 -17.28
CA ASP A 513 -29.93 -23.42 -15.92
C ASP A 513 -28.63 -22.75 -15.40
N SER A 514 -28.21 -21.65 -16.03
CA SER A 514 -26.94 -21.00 -15.74
C SER A 514 -27.08 -19.81 -14.78
N PRO A 515 -26.05 -19.52 -13.95
CA PRO A 515 -25.96 -18.27 -13.19
C PRO A 515 -26.09 -17.02 -14.08
N GLN A 516 -25.56 -17.08 -15.31
CA GLN A 516 -25.60 -16.00 -16.30
C GLN A 516 -27.03 -15.54 -16.61
N LYS A 517 -27.97 -16.48 -16.70
CA LYS A 517 -29.39 -16.12 -16.88
C LYS A 517 -29.90 -15.30 -15.72
N VAL A 518 -29.57 -15.67 -14.48
CA VAL A 518 -29.94 -14.91 -13.29
C VAL A 518 -29.30 -13.53 -13.32
N HIS A 519 -28.01 -13.44 -13.65
CA HIS A 519 -27.27 -12.18 -13.72
C HIS A 519 -27.86 -11.20 -14.75
N ILE A 520 -28.12 -11.67 -15.98
CA ILE A 520 -28.70 -10.84 -17.05
C ILE A 520 -30.12 -10.42 -16.69
N THR A 521 -30.98 -11.37 -16.28
CA THR A 521 -32.39 -11.07 -16.02
C THR A 521 -32.58 -10.14 -14.83
N HIS A 522 -31.78 -10.31 -13.77
CA HIS A 522 -31.75 -9.38 -12.64
C HIS A 522 -31.33 -7.98 -13.08
N THR A 523 -30.21 -7.86 -13.82
CA THR A 523 -29.70 -6.57 -14.29
C THR A 523 -30.71 -5.87 -15.19
N LEU A 524 -31.29 -6.62 -16.13
CA LEU A 524 -32.27 -6.11 -17.09
C LEU A 524 -33.53 -5.60 -16.38
N GLY A 525 -34.09 -6.36 -15.45
CA GLY A 525 -35.28 -5.94 -14.69
C GLY A 525 -35.03 -4.65 -13.90
N ARG A 526 -33.86 -4.52 -13.27
CA ARG A 526 -33.46 -3.31 -12.51
C ARG A 526 -33.24 -2.09 -13.39
N LEU A 527 -32.64 -2.28 -14.58
CA LEU A 527 -32.45 -1.20 -15.56
C LEU A 527 -33.79 -0.77 -16.15
N PHE A 528 -34.68 -1.71 -16.46
CA PHE A 528 -36.01 -1.38 -16.98
C PHE A 528 -36.87 -0.65 -15.95
N GLU A 529 -36.81 -1.05 -14.67
CA GLU A 529 -37.53 -0.40 -13.56
C GLU A 529 -37.28 1.12 -13.53
N ILE A 530 -36.03 1.54 -13.69
CA ILE A 530 -35.60 2.94 -13.64
C ILE A 530 -35.84 3.73 -14.95
N MET A 531 -36.27 3.09 -16.04
CA MET A 531 -36.56 3.77 -17.30
C MET A 531 -37.78 4.68 -17.19
N HIS A 532 -37.81 5.74 -18.01
CA HIS A 532 -39.00 6.57 -18.18
C HIS A 532 -40.07 5.85 -19.00
N ASN A 533 -41.35 6.13 -18.72
CA ASN A 533 -42.49 5.48 -19.36
C ASN A 533 -42.46 5.57 -20.89
N GLU A 534 -42.06 6.70 -21.47
CA GLU A 534 -41.94 6.87 -22.93
C GLU A 534 -40.95 5.86 -23.55
N ASP A 535 -39.81 5.63 -22.89
CA ASP A 535 -38.80 4.70 -23.37
C ASP A 535 -39.20 3.24 -23.11
N LYS A 536 -39.94 2.97 -22.03
CA LYS A 536 -40.54 1.66 -21.75
C LYS A 536 -41.53 1.25 -22.85
N ILE A 537 -42.32 2.19 -23.36
CA ILE A 537 -43.26 1.94 -24.47
C ILE A 537 -42.49 1.58 -25.75
N LYS A 538 -41.37 2.25 -26.05
CA LYS A 538 -40.52 1.90 -27.21
C LYS A 538 -39.97 0.49 -27.11
N VAL A 539 -39.51 0.08 -25.92
CA VAL A 539 -39.07 -1.29 -25.65
C VAL A 539 -40.22 -2.27 -25.82
N TYR A 540 -41.43 -1.94 -25.33
CA TYR A 540 -42.63 -2.77 -25.51
C TYR A 540 -43.04 -2.96 -26.97
N GLN A 541 -42.93 -1.91 -27.78
CA GLN A 541 -43.20 -1.99 -29.22
C GLN A 541 -42.16 -2.85 -29.95
N MET A 542 -40.88 -2.74 -29.55
CA MET A 542 -39.79 -3.49 -30.17
C MET A 542 -39.77 -4.98 -29.76
N PHE A 543 -40.16 -5.28 -28.52
CA PHE A 543 -40.21 -6.63 -27.96
C PHE A 543 -41.65 -6.94 -27.55
N SER A 544 -42.55 -7.08 -28.53
CA SER A 544 -43.97 -7.28 -28.23
C SER A 544 -44.22 -8.59 -27.47
N ILE A 545 -45.04 -8.53 -26.41
CA ILE A 545 -45.52 -9.70 -25.65
C ILE A 545 -46.35 -10.68 -26.49
N LYS A 546 -46.85 -10.23 -27.65
CA LYS A 546 -47.59 -11.05 -28.61
C LYS A 546 -46.70 -12.05 -29.35
N GLU A 547 -45.39 -11.84 -29.34
CA GLU A 547 -44.43 -12.78 -29.90
C GLU A 547 -44.00 -13.78 -28.83
N GLU A 548 -44.16 -15.08 -29.08
CA GLU A 548 -43.85 -16.15 -28.12
C GLU A 548 -42.41 -16.07 -27.57
N ARG A 549 -41.45 -15.70 -28.43
CA ARG A 549 -40.03 -15.52 -28.07
C ARG A 549 -39.76 -14.44 -27.02
N ASN A 550 -40.74 -13.58 -26.71
CA ASN A 550 -40.60 -12.47 -25.75
C ASN A 550 -41.29 -12.75 -24.41
N ILE A 551 -42.06 -13.84 -24.29
CA ILE A 551 -42.85 -14.14 -23.09
C ILE A 551 -41.95 -14.23 -21.85
N CYS A 552 -40.87 -14.99 -21.95
CA CYS A 552 -39.92 -15.14 -20.84
C CYS A 552 -39.20 -13.84 -20.52
N LEU A 553 -38.80 -13.06 -21.53
CA LEU A 553 -38.18 -11.74 -21.35
C LEU A 553 -39.08 -10.82 -20.50
N TRP A 554 -40.39 -10.80 -20.78
CA TRP A 554 -41.35 -9.98 -20.02
C TRP A 554 -41.59 -10.46 -18.59
N ALA A 555 -41.41 -11.76 -18.30
CA ALA A 555 -41.48 -12.26 -16.93
C ALA A 555 -40.37 -11.63 -16.05
N TYR A 556 -39.24 -11.26 -16.65
CA TYR A 556 -38.14 -10.60 -15.95
C TYR A 556 -38.21 -9.08 -15.96
N LEU A 557 -38.69 -8.47 -17.05
CA LEU A 557 -38.95 -7.03 -17.12
C LEU A 557 -40.10 -6.59 -16.20
N ARG A 558 -41.04 -7.52 -15.93
CA ARG A 558 -42.27 -7.37 -15.15
C ARG A 558 -43.26 -6.39 -15.78
N LEU A 559 -44.49 -6.86 -16.02
CA LEU A 559 -45.54 -6.00 -16.57
C LEU A 559 -45.92 -4.85 -15.62
N SER A 560 -45.77 -5.07 -14.31
CA SER A 560 -45.94 -4.04 -13.28
C SER A 560 -45.07 -2.79 -13.45
N ASN A 561 -44.01 -2.86 -14.27
CA ASN A 561 -43.11 -1.73 -14.50
C ASN A 561 -43.54 -0.85 -15.69
N LEU A 562 -44.55 -1.25 -16.46
CA LEU A 562 -45.10 -0.49 -17.59
C LEU A 562 -45.97 0.69 -17.12
N SER A 563 -46.33 1.58 -18.05
CA SER A 563 -47.33 2.64 -17.80
C SER A 563 -48.73 2.05 -17.67
N ASN A 564 -49.57 2.60 -16.79
CA ASN A 564 -50.91 2.09 -16.45
C ASN A 564 -51.73 1.60 -17.65
N ASP A 565 -51.83 2.39 -18.72
CA ASP A 565 -52.65 2.02 -19.89
C ASP A 565 -52.08 0.78 -20.61
N THR A 566 -50.78 0.79 -20.92
CA THR A 566 -50.09 -0.34 -21.57
C THR A 566 -50.01 -1.56 -20.66
N GLN A 567 -49.87 -1.35 -19.35
CA GLN A 567 -49.86 -2.39 -18.35
C GLN A 567 -51.19 -3.14 -18.35
N LEU A 568 -52.32 -2.44 -18.19
CA LEU A 568 -53.65 -3.05 -18.15
C LEU A 568 -53.94 -3.88 -19.42
N ASP A 569 -53.65 -3.33 -20.60
CA ASP A 569 -53.84 -4.03 -21.88
C ASP A 569 -52.98 -5.30 -21.96
N SER A 570 -51.71 -5.21 -21.55
CA SER A 570 -50.78 -6.34 -21.56
C SER A 570 -51.14 -7.43 -20.55
N GLU A 571 -51.57 -7.04 -19.35
CA GLU A 571 -51.99 -7.97 -18.31
C GLU A 571 -53.29 -8.68 -18.69
N MET A 572 -54.26 -7.98 -19.29
CA MET A 572 -55.47 -8.61 -19.83
C MET A 572 -55.15 -9.66 -20.88
N PHE A 573 -54.28 -9.34 -21.85
CA PHE A 573 -53.85 -10.28 -22.87
C PHE A 573 -53.21 -11.56 -22.28
N VAL A 574 -52.33 -11.41 -21.27
CA VAL A 574 -51.71 -12.56 -20.60
C VAL A 574 -52.75 -13.42 -19.87
N MET A 575 -53.69 -12.80 -19.16
CA MET A 575 -54.72 -13.52 -18.42
C MET A 575 -55.69 -14.26 -19.33
N GLU A 576 -56.09 -13.64 -20.47
CA GLU A 576 -56.93 -14.28 -21.49
C GLU A 576 -56.23 -15.48 -22.12
N ASN A 577 -54.95 -15.34 -22.49
CA ASN A 577 -54.16 -16.45 -23.04
C ASN A 577 -53.95 -17.57 -22.03
N LEU A 578 -53.67 -17.24 -20.76
CA LEU A 578 -53.55 -18.24 -19.69
C LEU A 578 -54.87 -18.99 -19.49
N GLN A 579 -56.00 -18.29 -19.51
CA GLN A 579 -57.33 -18.90 -19.39
C GLN A 579 -57.61 -19.85 -20.56
N MET A 580 -57.30 -19.43 -21.79
CA MET A 580 -57.46 -20.25 -22.99
C MET A 580 -56.60 -21.52 -22.94
N GLU A 581 -55.33 -21.41 -22.57
CA GLU A 581 -54.42 -22.58 -22.45
C GLU A 581 -54.81 -23.51 -21.29
N MET A 582 -55.30 -22.96 -20.18
CA MET A 582 -55.82 -23.79 -19.09
C MET A 582 -57.15 -24.49 -19.46
N GLN A 583 -58.01 -23.86 -20.25
CA GLN A 583 -59.22 -24.52 -20.78
C GLN A 583 -58.85 -25.64 -21.77
N ARG A 584 -57.82 -25.44 -22.58
CA ARG A 584 -57.27 -26.49 -23.46
C ARG A 584 -56.73 -27.70 -22.68
N LEU A 585 -56.13 -27.50 -21.50
CA LEU A 585 -55.72 -28.62 -20.62
C LEU A 585 -56.90 -29.47 -20.13
N THR A 586 -58.08 -28.87 -19.99
CA THR A 586 -59.27 -29.57 -19.47
C THR A 586 -60.05 -30.33 -20.54
N THR A 587 -59.74 -30.10 -21.81
CA THR A 587 -60.30 -30.82 -22.97
C THR A 587 -59.23 -31.74 -23.53
N ASP A 588 -59.46 -33.05 -23.56
CA ASP A 588 -58.52 -34.17 -23.84
C ASP A 588 -57.74 -34.15 -25.19
N GLU A 589 -57.66 -33.02 -25.90
CA GLU A 589 -56.92 -32.88 -27.16
C GLU A 589 -55.46 -32.43 -26.94
N TYR A 590 -54.57 -33.42 -27.05
CA TYR A 590 -53.13 -33.33 -27.30
C TYR A 590 -52.20 -32.80 -26.19
N CYS A 591 -51.02 -33.43 -26.13
CA CYS A 591 -49.87 -33.09 -25.28
C CYS A 591 -49.54 -31.59 -25.36
N ILE A 592 -50.04 -30.84 -24.38
CA ILE A 592 -49.66 -29.46 -24.18
C ILE A 592 -48.18 -29.42 -23.84
N ASN A 593 -47.44 -28.54 -24.51
CA ASN A 593 -46.09 -28.20 -24.16
C ASN A 593 -46.13 -27.54 -22.78
N ILE A 594 -46.12 -28.34 -21.71
CA ILE A 594 -46.21 -27.90 -20.29
C ILE A 594 -45.22 -26.75 -20.03
N TYR A 595 -44.10 -26.72 -20.75
CA TYR A 595 -43.14 -25.62 -20.72
C TYR A 595 -43.73 -24.26 -21.12
N GLU A 596 -44.57 -24.16 -22.17
CA GLU A 596 -45.21 -22.90 -22.57
C GLU A 596 -46.21 -22.41 -21.51
N LEU A 597 -46.97 -23.33 -20.91
CA LEU A 597 -47.84 -23.00 -19.79
C LEU A 597 -47.03 -22.46 -18.60
N ILE A 598 -45.91 -23.10 -18.24
CA ILE A 598 -45.01 -22.63 -17.17
C ILE A 598 -44.49 -21.23 -17.46
N LYS A 599 -44.11 -20.93 -18.71
CA LYS A 599 -43.66 -19.59 -19.11
C LYS A 599 -44.76 -18.54 -18.95
N LEU A 600 -45.98 -18.83 -19.42
CA LEU A 600 -47.15 -17.95 -19.27
C LEU A 600 -47.52 -17.75 -17.80
N MET A 601 -47.45 -18.80 -16.97
CA MET A 601 -47.68 -18.70 -15.53
C MET A 601 -46.62 -17.82 -14.85
N HIS A 602 -45.35 -17.94 -15.25
CA HIS A 602 -44.28 -17.09 -14.72
C HIS A 602 -44.49 -15.62 -15.09
N LEU A 603 -44.89 -15.34 -16.33
CA LEU A 603 -45.23 -13.99 -16.77
C LEU A 603 -46.46 -13.43 -16.03
N ALA A 604 -47.52 -14.23 -15.89
CA ALA A 604 -48.74 -13.83 -15.18
C ALA A 604 -48.45 -13.46 -13.71
N SER A 605 -47.46 -14.11 -13.08
CA SER A 605 -47.04 -13.77 -11.71
C SER A 605 -46.53 -12.33 -11.53
N THR A 606 -46.24 -11.62 -12.64
CA THR A 606 -45.82 -10.22 -12.64
C THR A 606 -46.97 -9.22 -12.79
N CYS A 607 -48.20 -9.69 -13.03
CA CYS A 607 -49.39 -8.86 -13.20
C CYS A 607 -49.95 -8.36 -11.86
N THR A 608 -50.33 -7.09 -11.78
CA THR A 608 -51.00 -6.53 -10.60
C THR A 608 -52.48 -6.91 -10.52
N ILE A 609 -53.16 -7.17 -11.66
CA ILE A 609 -54.59 -7.55 -11.72
C ILE A 609 -54.92 -8.81 -10.90
N ILE A 610 -53.97 -9.74 -10.74
CA ILE A 610 -54.14 -10.96 -9.92
C ILE A 610 -54.38 -10.62 -8.44
N THR A 611 -53.84 -9.49 -7.97
CA THR A 611 -54.03 -9.04 -6.58
C THR A 611 -55.36 -8.31 -6.35
N GLU A 612 -55.92 -7.70 -7.40
CA GLU A 612 -57.08 -6.79 -7.32
C GLU A 612 -58.43 -7.45 -7.65
N LYS A 613 -58.48 -8.44 -8.55
CA LYS A 613 -59.74 -9.11 -8.95
C LYS A 613 -59.97 -10.44 -8.20
N PRO A 614 -61.07 -10.61 -7.42
CA PRO A 614 -61.33 -11.81 -6.62
C PRO A 614 -61.46 -13.09 -7.45
N THR A 615 -62.02 -13.00 -8.65
CA THR A 615 -62.21 -14.14 -9.57
C THR A 615 -60.87 -14.73 -10.02
N TRP A 616 -59.91 -13.88 -10.37
CA TRP A 616 -58.57 -14.30 -10.76
C TRP A 616 -57.72 -14.76 -9.58
N LYS A 617 -57.95 -14.19 -8.40
CA LYS A 617 -57.35 -14.66 -7.16
C LYS A 617 -57.81 -16.09 -6.84
N VAL A 618 -59.12 -16.36 -6.87
CA VAL A 618 -59.63 -17.73 -6.70
C VAL A 618 -59.07 -18.65 -7.78
N PHE A 619 -59.06 -18.25 -9.05
CA PHE A 619 -58.47 -19.04 -10.13
C PHE A 619 -56.97 -19.37 -9.90
N TYR A 620 -56.17 -18.40 -9.46
CA TYR A 620 -54.76 -18.57 -9.13
C TYR A 620 -54.52 -19.47 -7.90
N TYR A 621 -55.40 -19.39 -6.89
CA TYR A 621 -55.29 -20.16 -5.65
C TYR A 621 -55.87 -21.59 -5.76
N THR A 622 -56.94 -21.80 -6.54
CA THR A 622 -57.64 -23.09 -6.69
C THR A 622 -56.83 -24.11 -7.48
N TYR A 623 -56.00 -23.67 -8.44
CA TYR A 623 -55.14 -24.56 -9.23
C TYR A 623 -53.71 -24.73 -8.65
N GLY A 624 -53.49 -24.42 -7.37
CA GLY A 624 -52.26 -24.79 -6.66
C GLY A 624 -50.99 -24.00 -7.01
N LEU A 625 -51.09 -22.80 -7.59
CA LEU A 625 -49.93 -22.04 -8.11
C LEU A 625 -49.01 -21.41 -7.06
N LYS A 626 -49.40 -21.35 -5.77
CA LYS A 626 -48.57 -20.72 -4.73
C LYS A 626 -47.40 -21.61 -4.27
N HIS A 627 -47.46 -22.93 -4.50
CA HIS A 627 -46.43 -23.87 -4.06
C HIS A 627 -45.27 -24.03 -5.04
N VAL A 628 -45.49 -23.85 -6.35
CA VAL A 628 -44.45 -23.96 -7.39
C VAL A 628 -43.43 -22.80 -7.31
N LEU A 629 -43.84 -21.64 -6.80
CA LEU A 629 -43.02 -20.43 -6.71
C LEU A 629 -42.10 -20.36 -5.47
N ARG A 630 -42.37 -21.12 -4.40
CA ARG A 630 -41.48 -21.14 -3.22
C ARG A 630 -40.17 -21.88 -3.47
N THR A 631 -40.17 -22.79 -4.45
CA THR A 631 -39.00 -23.58 -4.85
C THR A 631 -38.11 -22.90 -5.89
N SER A 632 -38.56 -21.80 -6.52
CA SER A 632 -37.81 -21.04 -7.53
C SER A 632 -37.27 -19.69 -7.04
N GLN A 633 -37.35 -19.43 -5.72
CA GLN A 633 -36.81 -18.24 -5.04
C GLN A 633 -35.66 -18.56 -4.06
N ILE A 634 -35.01 -19.73 -4.21
CA ILE A 634 -33.75 -20.06 -3.54
C ILE A 634 -32.62 -19.94 -4.57
#